data_AF-A0A1G5FXR4-F1
#
_entry.id   AF-A0A1G5FXR4-F1
#
_cell.length_a   1.000
_cell.length_b   1.000
_cell.length_c   1.000
_cell.angle_alpha   90.00
_cell.angle_beta   90.00
_cell.angle_gamma   90.00
#
_symmetry.space_group_name_H-M   'P 1'
#
loop_
_entity.id
_entity.type
_entity.pdbx_description
1 polymer ?
#
loop_
_entity_poly.entity_id
_entity_poly.type
_entity_poly.pdbx_seq_one_letter_code
_entity_poly.pdbx_strand_id
1 'polypeptide(L)'
;MKVSSYQSSVRPSKFIPALLLVICLAISSTGCSFSVEMPVEEEREIEPIPEGSPAVSQQTDPGPQQKPSAQTGDEQDVDFPDSYADDADADTEDEYEVESTEGSLESTGLDGYTDEEINSAAAVNVGRFAYERLDKNGKRVYNEIYLTIRDMRGEYELDCENVDDINRFFLCVMMDHPEIFWVSGYVYTRYTRGDVLEAMGFKGAYTLDPETVASRQASIDAYVDTCLAGVPQADDYARIKYIYEYVIRNTDYDPSAVDNQNICSVFINGRSVCQGYAKATQYLLNKTGIPCTLITGTAIGQGNHAWNLVFADGSYYYLDTTWGDANYRYTEGMSGTFPSISYDYLCVPGSEIFKTHTPDTPVDLPQCISMNDNYYVREGAYFTAVDEGRLSSLFATAREQGRDFVTVKASDAAAYADLKRYLLEEQRVFSFIGTGEGTGSISYWENDNLYTISFNL
;
A
#
# COMPACT_ATOMS: atom_id res chain seq x y z
N MET A 1 19.64 35.66 8.49
CA MET A 1 18.97 34.42 8.92
C MET A 1 19.75 33.25 8.35
N LYS A 2 19.73 32.07 8.99
CA LYS A 2 20.46 30.89 8.52
C LYS A 2 19.45 29.81 8.13
N VAL A 3 19.59 29.30 6.92
CA VAL A 3 18.97 28.07 6.44
C VAL A 3 19.96 26.95 6.80
N SER A 4 19.54 25.98 7.61
CA SER A 4 20.40 24.86 8.01
C SER A 4 19.80 23.59 7.44
N SER A 5 20.50 22.96 6.50
CA SER A 5 20.25 21.55 6.14
C SER A 5 20.85 20.66 7.23
N TYR A 6 20.19 19.55 7.52
CA TYR A 6 20.77 18.48 8.34
C TYR A 6 21.37 17.42 7.40
N GLN A 7 22.70 17.33 7.37
CA GLN A 7 23.44 16.16 6.88
C GLN A 7 24.22 15.61 8.08
N SER A 8 24.01 14.33 8.42
CA SER A 8 24.55 13.71 9.63
C SER A 8 25.85 12.96 9.34
N SER A 9 26.92 13.33 10.05
CA SER A 9 28.14 12.52 10.24
C SER A 9 28.10 11.90 11.64
N VAL A 10 28.01 10.56 11.75
CA VAL A 10 27.81 9.86 13.03
C VAL A 10 29.13 9.47 13.70
N ARG A 11 29.22 9.69 15.02
CA ARG A 11 30.06 8.90 15.95
C ARG A 11 29.19 8.46 17.14
N PRO A 12 29.31 7.21 17.63
CA PRO A 12 28.32 6.64 18.55
C PRO A 12 28.67 6.87 20.03
N SER A 13 27.67 7.17 20.87
CA SER A 13 27.76 6.88 22.31
C SER A 13 26.41 6.67 23.03
N LYS A 14 26.16 5.39 23.37
CA LYS A 14 25.63 4.78 24.61
C LYS A 14 24.41 5.37 25.35
N PHE A 15 23.36 4.55 25.36
CA PHE A 15 22.10 4.56 26.11
C PHE A 15 22.22 4.45 27.65
N ILE A 16 21.21 5.03 28.34
CA ILE A 16 20.77 4.71 29.72
C ILE A 16 19.22 4.78 29.74
N PRO A 17 18.47 3.81 30.31
CA PRO A 17 17.01 3.82 30.29
C PRO A 17 16.39 4.51 31.52
N ALA A 18 15.21 5.12 31.36
CA ALA A 18 14.40 5.69 32.43
C ALA A 18 12.98 5.08 32.47
N LEU A 19 12.46 5.03 33.69
CA LEU A 19 11.41 4.20 34.26
C LEU A 19 9.99 4.78 34.03
N LEU A 20 9.04 3.93 33.64
CA LEU A 20 7.61 4.25 33.50
C LEU A 20 6.87 4.06 34.84
N LEU A 21 6.04 5.04 35.23
CA LEU A 21 5.15 4.98 36.39
C LEU A 21 3.70 5.07 35.94
N VAL A 22 2.92 4.01 36.17
CA VAL A 22 1.49 3.90 35.89
C VAL A 22 0.69 4.39 37.11
N ILE A 23 -0.30 5.26 36.90
CA ILE A 23 -1.35 5.56 37.88
C ILE A 23 -2.71 5.41 37.20
N CYS A 24 -3.45 4.37 37.59
CA CYS A 24 -4.88 4.20 37.30
C CYS A 24 -5.71 4.96 38.33
N LEU A 25 -6.75 5.67 37.88
CA LEU A 25 -7.90 6.05 38.72
C LEU A 25 -9.17 6.09 37.87
N ALA A 26 -10.11 5.22 38.22
CA ALA A 26 -11.49 5.21 37.75
C ALA A 26 -12.32 6.34 38.41
N ILE A 27 -13.48 6.68 37.85
CA ILE A 27 -14.78 6.86 38.54
C ILE A 27 -15.91 7.29 37.55
N SER A 28 -16.91 6.40 37.45
CA SER A 28 -18.39 6.57 37.37
C SER A 28 -19.12 7.55 36.42
N SER A 29 -19.96 6.92 35.57
CA SER A 29 -21.41 7.11 35.33
C SER A 29 -22.05 8.50 35.26
N THR A 30 -22.78 8.75 34.18
CA THR A 30 -24.23 9.08 34.20
C THR A 30 -24.83 8.90 32.82
N GLY A 31 -26.00 8.25 32.76
CA GLY A 31 -26.76 8.07 31.54
C GLY A 31 -27.63 9.28 31.20
N CYS A 32 -27.92 9.43 29.91
CA CYS A 32 -29.11 10.11 29.42
C CYS A 32 -29.54 9.46 28.11
N SER A 33 -30.74 8.89 28.15
CA SER A 33 -31.50 8.42 27.01
C SER A 33 -31.99 9.60 26.18
N PHE A 34 -31.77 9.55 24.87
CA PHE A 34 -32.41 10.46 23.91
C PHE A 34 -32.94 9.63 22.74
N SER A 35 -34.27 9.66 22.58
CA SER A 35 -34.99 9.11 21.44
C SER A 35 -35.18 10.23 20.43
N VAL A 36 -34.82 10.02 19.17
CA VAL A 36 -35.25 10.87 18.06
C VAL A 36 -35.63 9.99 16.88
N GLU A 37 -36.83 10.26 16.37
CA GLU A 37 -37.50 9.62 15.25
C GLU A 37 -36.80 9.89 13.91
N MET A 38 -36.77 8.87 13.05
CA MET A 38 -36.37 8.96 11.65
C MET A 38 -37.54 9.47 10.79
N PRO A 39 -37.32 10.40 9.84
CA PRO A 39 -38.17 10.56 8.68
C PRO A 39 -37.66 9.75 7.49
N VAL A 40 -38.64 9.28 6.72
CA VAL A 40 -38.60 8.41 5.54
C VAL A 40 -38.15 9.16 4.28
N GLU A 41 -37.59 8.38 3.35
CA GLU A 41 -37.14 8.63 1.98
C GLU A 41 -37.97 9.61 1.13
N GLU A 42 -37.28 10.29 0.21
CA GLU A 42 -37.87 10.74 -1.06
C GLU A 42 -36.88 10.47 -2.20
N GLU A 43 -37.20 9.46 -3.01
CA GLU A 43 -36.50 9.08 -4.24
C GLU A 43 -36.55 10.23 -5.25
N ARG A 44 -35.44 10.50 -5.95
CA ARG A 44 -35.45 11.31 -7.18
C ARG A 44 -34.88 10.51 -8.35
N GLU A 45 -35.76 10.30 -9.32
CA GLU A 45 -35.49 9.78 -10.66
C GLU A 45 -34.37 10.55 -11.36
N ILE A 46 -33.41 9.81 -11.92
CA ILE A 46 -32.38 10.33 -12.83
C ILE A 46 -32.84 10.02 -14.26
N GLU A 47 -33.18 11.06 -15.03
CA GLU A 47 -33.42 10.93 -16.47
C GLU A 47 -32.09 10.75 -17.25
N PRO A 48 -32.07 9.97 -18.34
CA PRO A 48 -30.84 9.63 -19.07
C PRO A 48 -30.33 10.78 -19.96
N ILE A 49 -29.01 10.98 -19.95
CA ILE A 49 -28.30 11.91 -20.83
C ILE A 49 -28.06 11.22 -22.20
N PRO A 50 -28.35 11.86 -23.35
CA PRO A 50 -28.24 11.23 -24.67
C PRO A 50 -26.79 11.18 -25.21
N GLU A 51 -26.43 10.07 -25.84
CA GLU A 51 -25.21 9.86 -26.63
C GLU A 51 -25.22 10.63 -27.96
N GLY A 52 -24.05 11.11 -28.39
CA GLY A 52 -23.91 11.66 -29.76
C GLY A 52 -22.59 12.29 -30.16
N SER A 53 -21.59 11.45 -30.50
CA SER A 53 -20.62 11.58 -31.63
C SER A 53 -19.49 12.64 -31.60
N PRO A 54 -18.42 12.53 -32.43
CA PRO A 54 -17.92 11.38 -33.22
C PRO A 54 -16.43 11.02 -33.00
N ALA A 55 -16.09 9.84 -33.49
CA ALA A 55 -14.78 9.24 -33.61
C ALA A 55 -13.77 10.03 -34.45
N VAL A 56 -12.49 9.94 -34.06
CA VAL A 56 -11.33 10.13 -34.95
C VAL A 56 -10.59 8.81 -35.05
N SER A 57 -10.63 8.24 -36.25
CA SER A 57 -9.88 7.07 -36.68
C SER A 57 -8.40 7.41 -36.87
N GLN A 58 -7.49 6.60 -36.33
CA GLN A 58 -6.25 6.28 -37.03
C GLN A 58 -5.91 4.80 -36.84
N GLN A 59 -5.60 4.19 -37.98
CA GLN A 59 -5.43 2.78 -38.25
C GLN A 59 -3.94 2.58 -38.54
N THR A 60 -3.22 1.83 -37.72
CA THR A 60 -1.95 1.20 -38.11
C THR A 60 -1.77 -0.13 -37.37
N ASP A 61 -1.69 -1.19 -38.15
CA ASP A 61 -1.41 -2.58 -37.79
C ASP A 61 0.02 -2.74 -37.21
N PRO A 62 0.29 -3.65 -36.25
CA PRO A 62 1.63 -3.86 -35.69
C PRO A 62 2.39 -4.99 -36.41
N GLY A 63 3.61 -4.71 -36.85
CA GLY A 63 4.61 -5.71 -37.24
C GLY A 63 5.66 -5.90 -36.14
N PRO A 64 6.30 -7.09 -36.05
CA PRO A 64 6.91 -7.58 -34.81
C PRO A 64 8.27 -6.92 -34.55
N GLN A 65 8.46 -6.32 -33.37
CA GLN A 65 9.76 -5.82 -32.94
C GLN A 65 10.40 -6.75 -31.91
N GLN A 66 11.57 -7.25 -32.28
CA GLN A 66 12.50 -8.05 -31.51
C GLN A 66 13.06 -7.25 -30.32
N LYS A 67 13.25 -7.95 -29.19
CA LYS A 67 14.04 -7.51 -28.02
C LYS A 67 15.40 -6.90 -28.45
N PRO A 68 15.76 -5.69 -27.99
CA PRO A 68 17.15 -5.25 -28.03
C PRO A 68 17.90 -5.77 -26.80
N SER A 69 19.07 -6.34 -27.05
CA SER A 69 20.07 -6.76 -26.06
C SER A 69 20.64 -5.58 -25.27
N ALA A 70 20.80 -5.75 -23.96
CA ALA A 70 21.51 -4.83 -23.10
C ALA A 70 22.97 -4.65 -23.55
N GLN A 71 23.38 -3.39 -23.73
CA GLN A 71 24.78 -2.98 -23.71
C GLN A 71 24.99 -2.04 -22.53
N THR A 72 25.99 -2.40 -21.73
CA THR A 72 26.52 -1.72 -20.55
C THR A 72 27.04 -0.33 -20.90
N GLY A 73 26.63 0.68 -20.13
CA GLY A 73 27.15 2.04 -20.20
C GLY A 73 27.10 2.72 -18.83
N ASP A 74 28.29 2.94 -18.28
CA ASP A 74 28.72 3.86 -17.21
C ASP A 74 27.72 4.24 -16.11
N GLU A 75 27.91 3.59 -14.95
CA GLU A 75 27.37 3.99 -13.65
C GLU A 75 27.86 5.41 -13.31
N GLN A 76 26.92 6.34 -13.18
CA GLN A 76 27.16 7.59 -12.48
C GLN A 76 26.92 7.34 -11.00
N ASP A 77 27.98 7.51 -10.20
CA ASP A 77 27.95 7.45 -8.74
C ASP A 77 26.91 8.45 -8.20
N VAL A 78 25.82 7.91 -7.66
CA VAL A 78 24.78 8.67 -6.96
C VAL A 78 25.11 8.61 -5.47
N ASP A 79 25.42 9.76 -4.88
CA ASP A 79 25.86 9.90 -3.49
C ASP A 79 24.65 9.73 -2.55
N PHE A 80 24.46 8.53 -2.02
CA PHE A 80 23.47 8.25 -0.98
C PHE A 80 24.08 8.56 0.40
N PRO A 81 23.32 9.08 1.37
CA PRO A 81 23.77 9.11 2.74
C PRO A 81 24.09 7.67 3.21
N ASP A 82 25.31 7.44 3.67
CA ASP A 82 25.86 6.17 4.20
C ASP A 82 25.06 5.55 5.37
N SER A 83 23.91 6.10 5.76
CA SER A 83 23.10 5.65 6.90
C SER A 83 22.05 4.58 6.56
N TYR A 84 22.03 4.07 5.33
CA TYR A 84 20.98 3.14 4.86
C TYR A 84 21.50 1.72 4.53
N ALA A 85 22.71 1.39 4.98
CA ALA A 85 23.37 0.13 4.62
C ALA A 85 23.46 -0.90 5.77
N ASP A 86 23.11 -0.53 7.02
CA ASP A 86 23.39 -1.41 8.17
C ASP A 86 22.22 -2.29 8.63
N ASP A 87 20.99 -2.04 8.17
CA ASP A 87 19.83 -2.94 8.39
C ASP A 87 19.16 -3.25 7.04
N ALA A 88 19.92 -3.80 6.10
CA ALA A 88 19.29 -4.58 5.04
C ALA A 88 18.46 -5.67 5.74
N ASP A 89 17.13 -5.62 5.59
CA ASP A 89 16.16 -6.61 6.07
C ASP A 89 16.56 -7.99 5.50
N ALA A 90 17.51 -8.64 6.16
CA ALA A 90 18.08 -9.92 5.75
C ALA A 90 17.16 -11.10 6.08
N ASP A 91 15.98 -10.84 6.64
CA ASP A 91 15.03 -11.86 7.12
C ASP A 91 13.56 -11.61 6.66
N THR A 92 13.29 -10.72 5.70
CA THR A 92 11.98 -10.68 5.02
C THR A 92 11.97 -11.64 3.84
N GLU A 93 12.08 -12.94 4.15
CA GLU A 93 11.64 -13.99 3.22
C GLU A 93 10.11 -13.83 3.06
N ASP A 94 9.70 -12.99 2.11
CA ASP A 94 8.34 -12.92 1.53
C ASP A 94 7.92 -14.23 0.84
N GLU A 95 8.65 -15.32 1.10
CA GLU A 95 8.52 -16.58 0.43
C GLU A 95 7.51 -17.43 1.18
N TYR A 96 6.29 -17.46 0.66
CA TYR A 96 5.28 -18.41 1.11
C TYR A 96 5.88 -19.82 1.09
N GLU A 97 5.75 -20.56 2.19
CA GLU A 97 6.35 -21.88 2.33
C GLU A 97 5.69 -22.86 1.35
N VAL A 98 6.47 -23.34 0.37
CA VAL A 98 6.01 -24.34 -0.60
C VAL A 98 6.62 -25.70 -0.29
N GLU A 99 5.80 -26.65 0.11
CA GLU A 99 6.21 -28.04 0.27
C GLU A 99 5.63 -28.90 -0.86
N SER A 100 6.45 -29.84 -1.37
CA SER A 100 6.04 -30.78 -2.41
C SER A 100 6.18 -32.21 -1.93
N THR A 101 5.21 -33.06 -2.27
CA THR A 101 5.28 -34.50 -1.99
C THR A 101 4.90 -35.34 -3.21
N GLU A 102 5.38 -36.58 -3.26
CA GLU A 102 5.03 -37.56 -4.28
C GLU A 102 4.21 -38.70 -3.66
N GLY A 103 3.05 -38.99 -4.27
CA GLY A 103 2.15 -40.06 -3.87
C GLY A 103 2.07 -41.16 -4.93
N SER A 104 2.08 -42.43 -4.51
CA SER A 104 1.78 -43.57 -5.38
C SER A 104 0.31 -43.95 -5.24
N LEU A 105 -0.39 -43.95 -6.37
CA LEU A 105 -1.84 -44.12 -6.45
C LEU A 105 -2.20 -45.62 -6.50
N GLU A 106 -2.40 -46.29 -5.36
CA GLU A 106 -3.09 -47.60 -5.34
C GLU A 106 -4.62 -47.47 -5.34
N SER A 107 -5.15 -46.33 -4.88
CA SER A 107 -6.50 -45.80 -5.17
C SER A 107 -6.68 -44.47 -4.41
N THR A 108 -7.01 -43.37 -5.08
CA THR A 108 -7.51 -42.17 -4.39
C THR A 108 -8.80 -41.74 -5.05
N GLY A 109 -9.82 -41.53 -4.23
CA GLY A 109 -10.83 -40.51 -4.48
C GLY A 109 -10.41 -39.32 -3.65
N LEU A 110 -9.57 -38.45 -4.21
CA LEU A 110 -9.46 -37.10 -3.64
C LEU A 110 -10.82 -36.43 -3.83
N ASP A 111 -11.21 -35.63 -2.86
CA ASP A 111 -12.37 -34.79 -3.03
C ASP A 111 -12.01 -33.68 -4.02
N GLY A 112 -12.82 -33.54 -5.07
CA GLY A 112 -12.77 -32.45 -6.01
C GLY A 112 -13.87 -31.42 -5.72
N TYR A 113 -13.93 -30.40 -6.57
CA TYR A 113 -14.92 -29.33 -6.45
C TYR A 113 -16.11 -29.56 -7.36
N THR A 114 -17.32 -29.31 -6.83
CA THR A 114 -18.51 -29.26 -7.66
C THR A 114 -18.57 -27.97 -8.48
N ASP A 115 -19.21 -28.00 -9.66
CA ASP A 115 -19.42 -26.78 -10.45
C ASP A 115 -20.22 -25.72 -9.68
N GLU A 116 -21.09 -26.11 -8.75
CA GLU A 116 -21.83 -25.19 -7.89
C GLU A 116 -20.91 -24.42 -6.94
N GLU A 117 -19.98 -25.11 -6.27
CA GLU A 117 -18.98 -24.47 -5.41
C GLU A 117 -18.10 -23.50 -6.20
N ILE A 118 -17.63 -23.91 -7.38
CA ILE A 118 -16.80 -23.07 -8.25
C ILE A 118 -17.57 -21.84 -8.72
N ASN A 119 -18.83 -21.99 -9.13
CA ASN A 119 -19.65 -20.85 -9.54
C ASN A 119 -19.94 -19.90 -8.38
N SER A 120 -20.14 -20.42 -7.17
CA SER A 120 -20.32 -19.59 -5.98
C SER A 120 -19.04 -18.82 -5.62
N ALA A 121 -17.87 -19.45 -5.71
CA ALA A 121 -16.58 -18.78 -5.50
C ALA A 121 -16.33 -17.71 -6.56
N ALA A 122 -16.60 -18.03 -7.84
CA ALA A 122 -16.47 -17.09 -8.94
C ALA A 122 -17.31 -15.82 -8.71
N ALA A 123 -18.56 -15.96 -8.24
CA ALA A 123 -19.43 -14.82 -7.94
C ALA A 123 -18.87 -13.88 -6.87
N VAL A 124 -18.10 -14.39 -5.90
CA VAL A 124 -17.41 -13.60 -4.86
C VAL A 124 -16.15 -12.93 -5.40
N ASN A 125 -15.49 -13.55 -6.38
CA ASN A 125 -14.20 -13.11 -6.89
C ASN A 125 -14.30 -12.19 -8.12
N VAL A 126 -15.49 -12.06 -8.72
CA VAL A 126 -15.74 -11.08 -9.78
C VAL A 126 -15.35 -9.67 -9.32
N GLY A 127 -14.61 -8.96 -10.16
CA GLY A 127 -14.09 -7.62 -9.90
C GLY A 127 -12.79 -7.56 -9.09
N ARG A 128 -12.29 -8.69 -8.57
CA ARG A 128 -10.95 -8.77 -7.95
C ARG A 128 -9.85 -8.61 -9.02
N PHE A 129 -8.77 -7.95 -8.66
CA PHE A 129 -7.81 -7.43 -9.63
C PHE A 129 -7.05 -8.54 -10.36
N ALA A 130 -6.47 -9.49 -9.61
CA ALA A 130 -5.72 -10.59 -10.20
C ALA A 130 -6.67 -11.58 -10.88
N TYR A 131 -7.80 -11.90 -10.24
CA TYR A 131 -8.83 -12.77 -10.80
C TYR A 131 -9.26 -12.35 -12.21
N GLU A 132 -9.54 -11.06 -12.43
CA GLU A 132 -9.99 -10.57 -13.74
C GLU A 132 -8.93 -10.61 -14.85
N ARG A 133 -7.66 -10.86 -14.49
CA ARG A 133 -6.55 -11.02 -15.43
C ARG A 133 -6.24 -12.48 -15.76
N LEU A 134 -6.94 -13.42 -15.14
CA LEU A 134 -6.80 -14.85 -15.43
C LEU A 134 -7.72 -15.28 -16.56
N ASP A 135 -7.26 -16.23 -17.36
CA ASP A 135 -8.10 -16.89 -18.35
C ASP A 135 -9.11 -17.84 -17.68
N LYS A 136 -9.91 -18.53 -18.49
CA LYS A 136 -10.95 -19.45 -17.97
C LYS A 136 -10.36 -20.55 -17.08
N ASN A 137 -9.19 -21.08 -17.43
CA ASN A 137 -8.56 -22.15 -16.67
C ASN A 137 -7.97 -21.61 -15.36
N GLY A 138 -7.24 -20.50 -15.43
CA GLY A 138 -6.69 -19.84 -14.25
C GLY A 138 -7.75 -19.39 -13.27
N LYS A 139 -8.90 -18.87 -13.75
CA LYS A 139 -10.04 -18.54 -12.89
C LYS A 139 -10.61 -19.77 -12.17
N ARG A 140 -10.57 -20.96 -12.79
CA ARG A 140 -11.03 -22.21 -12.16
C ARG A 140 -10.09 -22.60 -11.03
N VAL A 141 -8.80 -22.76 -11.31
CA VAL A 141 -7.79 -23.16 -10.31
C VAL A 141 -7.67 -22.12 -9.18
N TYR A 142 -7.77 -20.82 -9.50
CA TYR A 142 -7.86 -19.75 -8.49
C TYR A 142 -9.02 -20.02 -7.50
N ASN A 143 -10.21 -20.35 -8.00
CA ASN A 143 -11.37 -20.58 -7.13
C ASN A 143 -11.20 -21.86 -6.31
N GLU A 144 -10.59 -22.91 -6.87
CA GLU A 144 -10.26 -24.13 -6.15
C GLU A 144 -9.31 -23.83 -4.99
N ILE A 145 -8.20 -23.12 -5.25
CA ILE A 145 -7.24 -22.68 -4.21
C ILE A 145 -7.93 -21.80 -3.16
N TYR A 146 -8.71 -20.81 -3.60
CA TYR A 146 -9.44 -19.90 -2.72
C TYR A 146 -10.39 -20.67 -1.80
N LEU A 147 -11.17 -21.62 -2.34
CA LEU A 147 -12.08 -22.46 -1.55
C LEU A 147 -11.32 -23.34 -0.57
N THR A 148 -10.22 -23.97 -0.99
CA THR A 148 -9.37 -24.78 -0.10
C THR A 148 -8.95 -23.93 1.11
N ILE A 149 -8.39 -22.75 0.86
CA ILE A 149 -7.80 -21.90 1.90
C ILE A 149 -8.89 -21.27 2.76
N ARG A 150 -9.95 -20.72 2.15
CA ARG A 150 -11.06 -20.06 2.84
C ARG A 150 -11.75 -20.99 3.83
N ASP A 151 -12.01 -22.23 3.42
CA ASP A 151 -12.71 -23.22 4.24
C ASP A 151 -11.74 -24.07 5.08
N MET A 152 -10.44 -23.76 5.03
CA MET A 152 -9.37 -24.50 5.72
C MET A 152 -9.43 -26.02 5.45
N ARG A 153 -9.73 -26.40 4.20
CA ARG A 153 -9.94 -27.80 3.80
C ARG A 153 -8.64 -28.60 3.94
N GLY A 154 -8.80 -29.92 4.06
CA GLY A 154 -7.70 -30.86 3.89
C GLY A 154 -7.13 -30.85 2.47
N GLU A 155 -6.50 -31.95 2.07
CA GLU A 155 -6.01 -32.10 0.70
C GLU A 155 -7.17 -32.29 -0.28
N TYR A 156 -7.26 -31.40 -1.27
CA TYR A 156 -8.27 -31.41 -2.34
C TYR A 156 -7.59 -31.45 -3.71
N GLU A 157 -8.25 -32.05 -4.69
CA GLU A 157 -7.75 -32.09 -6.06
C GLU A 157 -7.90 -30.74 -6.77
N LEU A 158 -6.82 -30.27 -7.42
CA LEU A 158 -6.84 -29.13 -8.32
C LEU A 158 -6.96 -29.59 -9.77
N ASP A 159 -7.70 -28.84 -10.57
CA ASP A 159 -7.75 -28.97 -12.03
C ASP A 159 -6.55 -28.26 -12.67
N CYS A 160 -5.35 -28.70 -12.26
CA CYS A 160 -4.09 -28.11 -12.67
C CYS A 160 -3.10 -29.21 -13.08
N GLU A 161 -2.48 -29.05 -14.25
CA GLU A 161 -1.48 -30.00 -14.78
C GLU A 161 -0.04 -29.54 -14.51
N ASN A 162 0.15 -28.24 -14.25
CA ASN A 162 1.46 -27.59 -14.15
C ASN A 162 1.67 -26.99 -12.76
N VAL A 163 2.73 -27.45 -12.09
CA VAL A 163 3.08 -26.98 -10.73
C VAL A 163 3.38 -25.49 -10.69
N ASP A 164 4.03 -24.94 -11.73
CA ASP A 164 4.36 -23.51 -11.78
C ASP A 164 3.10 -22.63 -11.78
N ASP A 165 1.99 -23.16 -12.30
CA ASP A 165 0.70 -22.46 -12.32
C ASP A 165 0.05 -22.44 -10.93
N ILE A 166 0.30 -23.44 -10.06
CA ILE A 166 -0.20 -23.43 -8.66
C ILE A 166 0.34 -22.20 -7.93
N ASN A 167 1.66 -21.98 -7.99
CA ASN A 167 2.29 -20.87 -7.28
C ASN A 167 1.74 -19.53 -7.77
N ARG A 168 1.65 -19.36 -9.09
CA ARG A 168 1.08 -18.16 -9.71
C ARG A 168 -0.35 -17.89 -9.23
N PHE A 169 -1.23 -18.90 -9.25
CA PHE A 169 -2.62 -18.73 -8.85
C PHE A 169 -2.80 -18.57 -7.34
N PHE A 170 -1.98 -19.23 -6.52
CA PHE A 170 -1.91 -18.99 -5.08
C PHE A 170 -1.52 -17.54 -4.78
N LEU A 171 -0.48 -17.02 -5.43
CA LEU A 171 -0.10 -15.61 -5.30
C LEU A 171 -1.20 -14.66 -5.76
N CYS A 172 -1.95 -15.01 -6.81
CA CYS A 172 -3.13 -14.23 -7.22
C CYS A 172 -4.20 -14.20 -6.11
N VAL A 173 -4.48 -15.33 -5.45
CA VAL A 173 -5.43 -15.39 -4.33
C VAL A 173 -4.93 -14.51 -3.18
N MET A 174 -3.67 -14.63 -2.78
CA MET A 174 -3.11 -13.83 -1.69
C MET A 174 -3.03 -12.33 -2.01
N MET A 175 -2.86 -11.97 -3.28
CA MET A 175 -2.88 -10.58 -3.77
C MET A 175 -4.27 -9.95 -3.68
N ASP A 176 -5.33 -10.71 -3.98
CA ASP A 176 -6.71 -10.24 -4.02
C ASP A 176 -7.45 -10.32 -2.67
N HIS A 177 -6.98 -11.19 -1.76
CA HIS A 177 -7.63 -11.50 -0.48
C HIS A 177 -6.77 -11.15 0.75
N PRO A 178 -6.63 -9.86 1.11
CA PRO A 178 -5.87 -9.44 2.29
C PRO A 178 -6.48 -9.95 3.61
N GLU A 179 -7.73 -10.40 3.60
CA GLU A 179 -8.41 -11.01 4.74
C GLU A 179 -7.84 -12.36 5.17
N ILE A 180 -7.06 -13.04 4.32
CA ILE A 180 -6.50 -14.36 4.61
C ILE A 180 -5.22 -14.19 5.44
N PHE A 181 -5.30 -14.49 6.74
CA PHE A 181 -4.17 -14.39 7.68
C PHE A 181 -3.78 -15.72 8.34
N TRP A 182 -4.43 -16.83 7.98
CA TRP A 182 -4.28 -18.14 8.63
C TRP A 182 -3.44 -19.14 7.84
N VAL A 183 -2.68 -18.68 6.84
CA VAL A 183 -1.88 -19.52 5.94
C VAL A 183 -0.48 -18.92 5.73
N SER A 184 0.58 -19.72 5.84
CA SER A 184 1.97 -19.32 5.55
C SER A 184 2.45 -19.75 4.16
N GLY A 185 1.68 -20.59 3.47
CA GLY A 185 2.03 -21.14 2.17
C GLY A 185 1.15 -22.33 1.82
N TYR A 186 1.66 -23.30 1.08
CA TYR A 186 0.88 -24.46 0.68
C TYR A 186 1.72 -25.72 0.50
N VAL A 187 1.03 -26.85 0.60
CA VAL A 187 1.55 -28.16 0.27
C VAL A 187 0.84 -28.64 -0.98
N TYR A 188 1.60 -29.12 -1.97
CA TYR A 188 1.04 -29.84 -3.10
C TYR A 188 1.60 -31.25 -3.21
N THR A 189 0.77 -32.17 -3.67
CA THR A 189 1.12 -33.59 -3.84
C THR A 189 0.90 -34.01 -5.28
N ARG A 190 1.94 -34.55 -5.90
CA ARG A 190 1.86 -35.14 -7.24
C ARG A 190 1.54 -36.61 -7.11
N TYR A 191 0.37 -37.01 -7.60
CA TYR A 191 0.01 -38.42 -7.68
C TYR A 191 0.31 -38.95 -9.08
N THR A 192 1.26 -39.88 -9.17
CA THR A 192 1.73 -40.39 -10.46
C THR A 192 1.49 -41.89 -10.60
N ARG A 193 1.28 -42.32 -11.85
CA ARG A 193 1.32 -43.73 -12.25
C ARG A 193 2.43 -43.90 -13.28
N GLY A 194 3.61 -44.29 -12.82
CA GLY A 194 4.82 -44.20 -13.64
C GLY A 194 5.18 -42.73 -13.86
N ASP A 195 5.40 -42.33 -15.12
CA ASP A 195 5.76 -40.95 -15.47
C ASP A 195 4.54 -40.04 -15.75
N VAL A 196 3.32 -40.57 -15.63
CA VAL A 196 2.08 -39.84 -15.90
C VAL A 196 1.53 -39.26 -14.60
N LEU A 197 1.32 -37.93 -14.57
CA LEU A 197 0.58 -37.26 -13.52
C LEU A 197 -0.91 -37.59 -13.67
N GLU A 198 -1.51 -38.14 -12.62
CA GLU A 198 -2.91 -38.56 -12.62
C GLU A 198 -3.78 -37.58 -11.81
N ALA A 199 -3.25 -36.98 -10.75
CA ALA A 199 -3.95 -35.98 -9.94
C ALA A 199 -2.97 -35.05 -9.22
N MET A 200 -3.44 -33.86 -8.88
CA MET A 200 -2.70 -32.83 -8.16
C MET A 200 -3.44 -32.48 -6.86
N GLY A 201 -2.92 -32.95 -5.72
CA GLY A 201 -3.45 -32.59 -4.41
C GLY A 201 -2.93 -31.23 -3.95
N PHE A 202 -3.76 -30.45 -3.27
CA PHE A 202 -3.40 -29.15 -2.71
C PHE A 202 -4.03 -28.95 -1.33
N LYS A 203 -3.26 -28.34 -0.43
CA LYS A 203 -3.70 -27.93 0.91
C LYS A 203 -2.94 -26.67 1.33
N GLY A 204 -3.59 -25.75 2.05
CA GLY A 204 -2.89 -24.65 2.71
C GLY A 204 -2.00 -25.11 3.87
N ALA A 205 -0.85 -24.46 4.04
CA ALA A 205 -0.03 -24.57 5.25
C ALA A 205 -0.65 -23.69 6.34
N TYR A 206 -1.68 -24.23 7.02
CA TYR A 206 -2.45 -23.45 7.99
C TYR A 206 -1.67 -23.23 9.30
N THR A 207 -1.59 -21.97 9.72
CA THR A 207 -0.87 -21.54 10.93
C THR A 207 -1.78 -21.40 12.14
N LEU A 208 -3.11 -21.39 11.93
CA LEU A 208 -4.12 -21.19 12.97
C LEU A 208 -5.21 -22.25 12.85
N ASP A 209 -5.97 -22.45 13.93
CA ASP A 209 -7.19 -23.24 13.94
C ASP A 209 -8.44 -22.36 13.68
N PRO A 210 -9.58 -22.95 13.26
CA PRO A 210 -10.79 -22.19 12.91
C PRO A 210 -11.38 -21.33 14.05
N GLU A 211 -11.25 -21.74 15.31
CA GLU A 211 -11.76 -20.98 16.46
C GLU A 211 -10.92 -19.71 16.65
N THR A 212 -9.60 -19.85 16.55
CA THR A 212 -8.67 -18.70 16.59
C THR A 212 -8.92 -17.74 15.42
N VAL A 213 -9.16 -18.25 14.21
CA VAL A 213 -9.51 -17.42 13.04
C VAL A 213 -10.78 -16.62 13.30
N ALA A 214 -11.85 -17.27 13.77
CA ALA A 214 -13.11 -16.59 14.07
C ALA A 214 -12.95 -15.51 15.17
N SER A 215 -12.17 -15.80 16.22
CA SER A 215 -11.91 -14.83 17.29
C SER A 215 -11.12 -13.62 16.81
N ARG A 216 -10.09 -13.83 15.98
CA ARG A 216 -9.29 -12.74 15.40
C ARG A 216 -10.11 -11.91 14.43
N GLN A 217 -10.91 -12.54 13.58
CA GLN A 217 -11.80 -11.84 12.65
C GLN A 217 -12.78 -10.92 13.39
N ALA A 218 -13.37 -11.36 14.50
CA ALA A 218 -14.26 -10.51 15.29
C ALA A 218 -13.55 -9.25 15.87
N SER A 219 -12.27 -9.38 16.23
CA SER A 219 -11.46 -8.25 16.70
C SER A 219 -11.09 -7.30 15.56
N ILE A 220 -10.76 -7.85 14.39
CA ILE A 220 -10.53 -7.10 13.16
C ILE A 220 -11.78 -6.30 12.79
N ASP A 221 -12.95 -6.93 12.76
CA ASP A 221 -14.21 -6.28 12.38
C ASP A 221 -14.52 -5.10 13.32
N ALA A 222 -14.35 -5.25 14.63
CA ALA A 222 -14.56 -4.17 15.59
C ALA A 222 -13.58 -2.98 15.41
N TYR A 223 -12.31 -3.26 15.10
CA TYR A 223 -11.32 -2.22 14.79
C TYR A 223 -11.68 -1.50 13.48
N VAL A 224 -12.03 -2.27 12.45
CA VAL A 224 -12.37 -1.78 11.11
C VAL A 224 -13.63 -0.90 11.17
N ASP A 225 -14.67 -1.31 11.90
CA ASP A 225 -15.87 -0.49 12.10
C ASP A 225 -15.55 0.88 12.72
N THR A 226 -14.58 0.92 13.65
CA THR A 226 -14.13 2.18 14.26
C THR A 226 -13.45 3.10 13.24
N CYS A 227 -12.60 2.55 12.37
CA CYS A 227 -11.97 3.29 11.28
C CYS A 227 -13.02 3.79 10.26
N LEU A 228 -13.90 2.88 9.79
CA LEU A 228 -14.88 3.17 8.75
C LEU A 228 -15.92 4.20 9.18
N ALA A 229 -16.23 4.30 10.48
CA ALA A 229 -17.11 5.34 11.00
C ALA A 229 -16.59 6.78 10.79
N GLY A 230 -15.27 6.95 10.63
CA GLY A 230 -14.66 8.25 10.37
C GLY A 230 -14.38 8.55 8.89
N VAL A 231 -14.62 7.60 7.99
CA VAL A 231 -14.38 7.77 6.56
C VAL A 231 -15.28 8.88 6.00
N PRO A 232 -14.72 9.89 5.33
CA PRO A 232 -15.51 11.01 4.82
C PRO A 232 -16.45 10.56 3.69
N GLN A 233 -17.66 11.13 3.67
CA GLN A 233 -18.60 11.00 2.55
C GLN A 233 -18.19 11.98 1.43
N ALA A 234 -17.14 11.62 0.70
CA ALA A 234 -16.50 12.45 -0.32
C ALA A 234 -16.03 11.59 -1.50
N ASP A 235 -15.29 12.18 -2.44
CA ASP A 235 -14.70 11.46 -3.58
C ASP A 235 -13.70 10.38 -3.16
N ASP A 236 -13.24 9.57 -4.12
CA ASP A 236 -12.31 8.46 -3.82
C ASP A 236 -11.02 9.01 -3.20
N TYR A 237 -10.47 10.10 -3.73
CA TYR A 237 -9.28 10.76 -3.17
C TYR A 237 -9.39 11.04 -1.67
N ALA A 238 -10.46 11.71 -1.23
CA ALA A 238 -10.61 12.09 0.18
C ALA A 238 -10.71 10.86 1.10
N ARG A 239 -11.36 9.79 0.63
CA ARG A 239 -11.45 8.51 1.35
C ARG A 239 -10.10 7.81 1.42
N ILE A 240 -9.36 7.77 0.30
CA ILE A 240 -8.02 7.17 0.25
C ILE A 240 -7.06 7.90 1.18
N LYS A 241 -7.04 9.24 1.13
CA LYS A 241 -6.23 10.06 2.03
C LYS A 241 -6.55 9.78 3.50
N TYR A 242 -7.84 9.70 3.86
CA TYR A 242 -8.24 9.38 5.22
C TYR A 242 -7.69 8.01 5.68
N ILE A 243 -7.87 6.95 4.87
CA ILE A 243 -7.39 5.60 5.21
C ILE A 243 -5.87 5.56 5.28
N TYR A 244 -5.18 6.17 4.32
CA TYR A 244 -3.72 6.29 4.29
C TYR A 244 -3.19 6.90 5.59
N GLU A 245 -3.73 8.05 5.99
CA GLU A 245 -3.32 8.70 7.22
C GLU A 245 -3.74 7.92 8.48
N TYR A 246 -4.90 7.23 8.45
CA TYR A 246 -5.38 6.43 9.57
C TYR A 246 -4.44 5.25 9.85
N VAL A 247 -4.05 4.49 8.81
CA VAL A 247 -3.13 3.36 8.96
C VAL A 247 -1.78 3.83 9.51
N ILE A 248 -1.21 4.91 8.97
CA ILE A 248 0.08 5.46 9.40
C ILE A 248 0.04 5.93 10.86
N ARG A 249 -1.03 6.59 11.30
CA ARG A 249 -1.11 7.11 12.67
C ARG A 249 -1.39 6.05 13.74
N ASN A 250 -1.87 4.86 13.34
CA ASN A 250 -2.29 3.81 14.27
C ASN A 250 -1.46 2.53 14.13
N THR A 251 -0.32 2.60 13.44
CA THR A 251 0.60 1.47 13.26
C THR A 251 2.02 1.96 13.46
N ASP A 252 2.81 1.22 14.24
CA ASP A 252 4.25 1.42 14.34
C ASP A 252 4.99 0.44 13.42
N TYR A 253 6.05 0.86 12.73
CA TYR A 253 6.90 -0.10 12.00
C TYR A 253 7.74 -0.91 12.98
N ASP A 254 7.61 -2.24 12.96
CA ASP A 254 8.32 -3.15 13.85
C ASP A 254 8.55 -4.51 13.16
N PRO A 255 9.79 -4.82 12.70
CA PRO A 255 10.09 -6.10 12.08
C PRO A 255 10.01 -7.28 13.04
N SER A 256 10.00 -7.06 14.35
CA SER A 256 9.83 -8.10 15.37
C SER A 256 8.38 -8.37 15.75
N ALA A 257 7.44 -7.64 15.15
CA ALA A 257 6.02 -7.79 15.45
C ALA A 257 5.48 -9.17 15.11
N VAL A 258 4.62 -9.69 15.98
CA VAL A 258 3.88 -10.93 15.71
C VAL A 258 2.91 -10.69 14.56
N ASP A 259 2.84 -11.66 13.64
CA ASP A 259 1.95 -11.62 12.46
C ASP A 259 2.22 -10.45 11.50
N ASN A 260 3.44 -9.87 11.52
CA ASN A 260 3.83 -8.66 10.79
C ASN A 260 3.59 -8.68 9.27
N GLN A 261 3.39 -9.86 8.67
CA GLN A 261 3.09 -10.05 7.26
C GLN A 261 1.58 -10.06 6.90
N ASN A 262 0.69 -9.84 7.87
CA ASN A 262 -0.76 -9.86 7.64
C ASN A 262 -1.53 -8.82 8.47
N ILE A 263 -2.83 -8.70 8.20
CA ILE A 263 -3.71 -7.66 8.78
C ILE A 263 -3.87 -7.75 10.31
N CYS A 264 -3.61 -8.89 10.95
CA CYS A 264 -3.68 -9.00 12.40
C CYS A 264 -2.66 -8.08 13.09
N SER A 265 -1.46 -7.95 12.53
CA SER A 265 -0.43 -7.09 13.10
C SER A 265 -0.84 -5.62 13.18
N VAL A 266 -1.57 -5.13 12.19
CA VAL A 266 -2.11 -3.76 12.17
C VAL A 266 -3.36 -3.66 13.05
N PHE A 267 -4.39 -4.45 12.79
CA PHE A 267 -5.70 -4.27 13.42
C PHE A 267 -5.80 -4.77 14.86
N ILE A 268 -4.89 -5.64 15.29
CA ILE A 268 -4.86 -6.19 16.66
C ILE A 268 -3.65 -5.66 17.43
N ASN A 269 -2.46 -5.68 16.81
CA ASN A 269 -1.21 -5.38 17.53
C ASN A 269 -0.75 -3.92 17.40
N GLY A 270 -1.28 -3.18 16.43
CA GLY A 270 -0.90 -1.78 16.15
C GLY A 270 0.55 -1.61 15.69
N ARG A 271 1.18 -2.67 15.17
CA ARG A 271 2.59 -2.63 14.75
C ARG A 271 2.86 -3.70 13.69
N SER A 272 3.65 -3.39 12.66
CA SER A 272 3.76 -4.24 11.48
C SER A 272 4.98 -3.93 10.60
N VAL A 273 5.14 -4.66 9.50
CA VAL A 273 6.06 -4.32 8.39
C VAL A 273 5.30 -4.01 7.11
N CYS A 274 6.03 -3.71 6.02
CA CYS A 274 5.49 -3.28 4.75
C CYS A 274 4.26 -4.07 4.26
N GLN A 275 4.32 -5.40 4.32
CA GLN A 275 3.22 -6.24 3.86
C GLN A 275 1.95 -6.11 4.72
N GLY A 276 2.07 -6.02 6.05
CA GLY A 276 0.91 -5.82 6.91
C GLY A 276 0.29 -4.43 6.76
N TYR A 277 1.10 -3.38 6.58
CA TYR A 277 0.62 -2.04 6.21
C TYR A 277 -0.16 -2.06 4.88
N ALA A 278 0.42 -2.66 3.84
CA ALA A 278 -0.18 -2.72 2.51
C ALA A 278 -1.48 -3.54 2.52
N LYS A 279 -1.51 -4.71 3.19
CA LYS A 279 -2.72 -5.53 3.31
C LYS A 279 -3.81 -4.84 4.14
N ALA A 280 -3.45 -4.13 5.22
CA ALA A 280 -4.42 -3.39 6.03
C ALA A 280 -5.05 -2.24 5.23
N THR A 281 -4.23 -1.50 4.48
CA THR A 281 -4.70 -0.43 3.60
C THR A 281 -5.62 -0.97 2.51
N GLN A 282 -5.22 -2.07 1.86
CA GLN A 282 -6.05 -2.78 0.88
C GLN A 282 -7.40 -3.20 1.48
N TYR A 283 -7.38 -3.81 2.67
CA TYR A 283 -8.59 -4.31 3.33
C TYR A 283 -9.56 -3.16 3.64
N LEU A 284 -9.08 -2.05 4.21
CA LEU A 284 -9.91 -0.89 4.52
C LEU A 284 -10.47 -0.21 3.26
N LEU A 285 -9.65 0.01 2.22
CA LEU A 285 -10.11 0.61 0.97
C LEU A 285 -11.18 -0.24 0.28
N ASN A 286 -10.96 -1.56 0.20
CA ASN A 286 -11.93 -2.48 -0.38
C ASN A 286 -13.26 -2.48 0.39
N LYS A 287 -13.26 -2.32 1.72
CA LYS A 287 -14.48 -2.16 2.53
C LYS A 287 -15.24 -0.86 2.24
N THR A 288 -14.57 0.16 1.71
CA THR A 288 -15.21 1.41 1.26
C THR A 288 -15.66 1.36 -0.21
N GLY A 289 -15.49 0.22 -0.89
CA GLY A 289 -15.83 0.04 -2.30
C GLY A 289 -14.79 0.59 -3.28
N ILE A 290 -13.63 1.03 -2.81
CA ILE A 290 -12.52 1.52 -3.63
C ILE A 290 -11.62 0.33 -3.99
N PRO A 291 -11.52 -0.08 -5.27
CA PRO A 291 -10.69 -1.21 -5.64
C PRO A 291 -9.21 -0.95 -5.33
N CYS A 292 -8.65 -1.77 -4.45
CA CYS A 292 -7.25 -1.74 -4.07
C CYS A 292 -6.67 -3.15 -4.10
N THR A 293 -5.44 -3.29 -4.59
CA THR A 293 -4.73 -4.57 -4.64
C THR A 293 -3.31 -4.44 -4.07
N LEU A 294 -2.81 -5.54 -3.50
CA LEU A 294 -1.45 -5.65 -3.00
C LEU A 294 -0.47 -5.68 -4.18
N ILE A 295 0.65 -4.98 -4.05
CA ILE A 295 1.78 -5.10 -4.97
C ILE A 295 2.98 -5.53 -4.14
N THR A 296 3.67 -6.57 -4.60
CA THR A 296 4.94 -7.04 -4.05
C THR A 296 6.05 -6.76 -5.05
N GLY A 297 7.30 -6.72 -4.58
CA GLY A 297 8.47 -6.54 -5.42
C GLY A 297 9.65 -6.09 -4.58
N THR A 298 10.45 -5.18 -5.13
CA THR A 298 11.62 -4.63 -4.43
C THR A 298 11.60 -3.11 -4.35
N ALA A 299 12.23 -2.56 -3.32
CA ALA A 299 12.46 -1.14 -3.16
C ALA A 299 13.94 -0.83 -2.85
N ILE A 300 14.45 0.25 -3.47
CA ILE A 300 15.84 0.69 -3.28
C ILE A 300 16.10 0.98 -1.80
N GLY A 301 17.16 0.39 -1.25
CA GLY A 301 17.58 0.58 0.13
C GLY A 301 16.84 -0.27 1.17
N GLN A 302 15.88 -1.12 0.74
CA GLN A 302 15.13 -2.00 1.65
C GLN A 302 15.14 -3.48 1.21
N GLY A 303 15.20 -3.77 -0.10
CA GLY A 303 15.09 -5.14 -0.59
C GLY A 303 13.64 -5.47 -0.92
N ASN A 304 13.12 -6.61 -0.43
CA ASN A 304 11.72 -6.99 -0.61
C ASN A 304 10.78 -5.95 0.00
N HIS A 305 9.71 -5.62 -0.72
CA HIS A 305 8.77 -4.60 -0.28
C HIS A 305 7.36 -4.84 -0.81
N ALA A 306 6.38 -4.30 -0.09
CA ALA A 306 4.98 -4.38 -0.42
C ALA A 306 4.28 -3.01 -0.29
N TRP A 307 3.47 -2.68 -1.29
CA TRP A 307 2.70 -1.44 -1.37
C TRP A 307 1.34 -1.74 -2.04
N ASN A 308 0.62 -0.73 -2.54
CA ASN A 308 -0.65 -0.98 -3.23
C ASN A 308 -0.83 -0.22 -4.54
N LEU A 309 -1.73 -0.77 -5.36
CA LEU A 309 -2.32 -0.14 -6.53
C LEU A 309 -3.82 0.08 -6.26
N VAL A 310 -4.29 1.31 -6.41
CA VAL A 310 -5.68 1.71 -6.20
C VAL A 310 -6.30 2.25 -7.47
N PHE A 311 -7.60 1.99 -7.67
CA PHE A 311 -8.40 2.62 -8.70
C PHE A 311 -9.30 3.69 -8.06
N ALA A 312 -9.02 4.96 -8.37
CA ALA A 312 -9.67 6.12 -7.78
C ALA A 312 -10.17 7.05 -8.88
N ASP A 313 -11.43 7.48 -8.81
CA ASP A 313 -12.04 8.49 -9.68
C ASP A 313 -11.77 8.22 -11.20
N GLY A 314 -11.77 6.94 -11.58
CA GLY A 314 -11.60 6.47 -12.96
C GLY A 314 -10.14 6.24 -13.41
N SER A 315 -9.14 6.38 -12.54
CA SER A 315 -7.73 6.19 -12.86
C SER A 315 -7.00 5.30 -11.85
N TYR A 316 -5.94 4.63 -12.30
CA TYR A 316 -5.05 3.89 -11.42
C TYR A 316 -3.98 4.80 -10.81
N TYR A 317 -3.69 4.59 -9.52
CA TYR A 317 -2.63 5.25 -8.77
C TYR A 317 -1.90 4.24 -7.87
N TYR A 318 -0.63 4.49 -7.58
CA TYR A 318 0.08 3.76 -6.54
C TYR A 318 -0.01 4.48 -5.19
N LEU A 319 0.05 3.70 -4.12
CA LEU A 319 0.18 4.19 -2.76
C LEU A 319 1.13 3.30 -1.96
N ASP A 320 1.87 3.90 -1.02
CA ASP A 320 2.71 3.18 -0.08
C ASP A 320 2.58 3.80 1.31
N THR A 321 1.79 3.16 2.17
CA THR A 321 1.60 3.60 3.56
C THR A 321 2.83 3.42 4.43
N THR A 322 3.73 2.50 4.08
CA THR A 322 4.94 2.26 4.87
C THR A 322 5.98 3.33 4.60
N TRP A 323 6.23 3.68 3.34
CA TRP A 323 7.08 4.82 3.01
C TRP A 323 6.39 6.16 3.26
N GLY A 324 5.06 6.14 3.42
CA GLY A 324 4.26 7.21 3.98
C GLY A 324 4.48 7.46 5.47
N ASP A 325 4.79 6.43 6.25
CA ASP A 325 5.21 6.60 7.64
C ASP A 325 6.63 7.13 7.70
N ALA A 326 6.73 8.44 7.90
CA ALA A 326 8.00 9.12 7.98
C ALA A 326 8.75 8.82 9.30
N ASN A 327 8.07 8.33 10.35
CA ASN A 327 8.75 7.98 11.59
C ASN A 327 9.73 6.83 11.36
N TYR A 328 9.30 5.78 10.65
CA TYR A 328 10.18 4.67 10.25
C TYR A 328 11.40 5.15 9.45
N ARG A 329 11.21 6.08 8.51
CA ARG A 329 12.27 6.52 7.60
C ARG A 329 13.36 7.39 8.24
N TYR A 330 13.06 8.05 9.36
CA TYR A 330 13.96 9.06 9.95
C TYR A 330 14.45 8.73 11.36
N THR A 331 14.07 7.59 11.95
CA THR A 331 14.45 7.21 13.33
C THR A 331 15.90 6.74 13.50
N GLU A 332 16.61 6.38 12.43
CA GLU A 332 18.00 5.93 12.50
C GLU A 332 18.98 7.13 12.43
N GLY A 333 19.27 7.76 13.58
CA GLY A 333 20.39 8.70 13.74
C GLY A 333 20.16 10.16 13.31
N MET A 334 18.97 10.51 12.80
CA MET A 334 18.65 11.90 12.44
C MET A 334 17.98 12.65 13.61
N SER A 335 18.62 13.73 14.07
CA SER A 335 18.04 14.64 15.06
C SER A 335 17.29 15.78 14.36
N GLY A 336 15.96 15.85 14.51
CA GLY A 336 15.11 16.88 13.92
C GLY A 336 13.62 16.63 14.16
N THR A 337 12.77 17.63 13.92
CA THR A 337 11.30 17.48 13.90
C THR A 337 10.88 17.20 12.46
N PHE A 338 10.37 16.01 12.15
CA PHE A 338 9.97 15.62 10.79
C PHE A 338 8.44 15.59 10.65
N PRO A 339 7.88 15.72 9.43
CA PRO A 339 6.48 15.38 9.20
C PRO A 339 6.27 13.94 9.64
N SER A 340 5.19 13.66 10.40
CA SER A 340 4.85 12.28 10.77
C SER A 340 4.32 11.47 9.58
N ILE A 341 3.79 12.15 8.57
CA ILE A 341 3.27 11.55 7.34
C ILE A 341 3.94 12.18 6.15
N SER A 342 4.53 11.33 5.30
CA SER A 342 4.97 11.68 3.97
C SER A 342 3.83 11.44 2.98
N TYR A 343 3.53 12.44 2.14
CA TYR A 343 2.55 12.31 1.06
C TYR A 343 3.20 12.13 -0.31
N ASP A 344 4.51 11.92 -0.33
CA ASP A 344 5.29 11.55 -1.52
C ASP A 344 4.84 10.23 -2.15
N TYR A 345 4.07 9.42 -1.43
CA TYR A 345 3.60 8.11 -1.83
C TYR A 345 2.07 7.96 -1.73
N LEU A 346 1.33 9.07 -1.78
CA LEU A 346 -0.14 9.05 -1.82
C LEU A 346 -0.65 9.40 -3.22
N CYS A 347 -1.27 8.41 -3.88
CA CYS A 347 -1.85 8.52 -5.22
C CYS A 347 -0.83 8.98 -6.28
N VAL A 348 0.29 8.27 -6.41
CA VAL A 348 1.37 8.62 -7.33
C VAL A 348 1.32 7.84 -8.65
N PRO A 349 1.74 8.44 -9.78
CA PRO A 349 1.85 7.74 -11.03
C PRO A 349 3.05 6.77 -11.05
N GLY A 350 3.05 5.86 -12.03
CA GLY A 350 4.15 4.94 -12.29
C GLY A 350 5.49 5.65 -12.50
N SER A 351 5.50 6.82 -13.15
CA SER A 351 6.70 7.63 -13.37
C SER A 351 7.38 8.14 -12.08
N GLU A 352 6.67 8.10 -10.95
CA GLU A 352 7.21 8.48 -9.64
C GLU A 352 7.56 7.26 -8.81
N ILE A 353 6.62 6.34 -8.60
CA ILE A 353 6.86 5.17 -7.73
C ILE A 353 8.00 4.29 -8.27
N PHE A 354 8.13 4.15 -9.60
CA PHE A 354 9.15 3.30 -10.22
C PHE A 354 10.56 3.90 -10.23
N LYS A 355 10.73 5.10 -9.67
CA LYS A 355 12.08 5.61 -9.38
C LYS A 355 12.74 4.83 -8.24
N THR A 356 11.95 4.25 -7.36
CA THR A 356 12.44 3.52 -6.18
C THR A 356 11.86 2.12 -6.02
N HIS A 357 10.72 1.81 -6.66
CA HIS A 357 10.03 0.52 -6.56
C HIS A 357 10.08 -0.25 -7.87
N THR A 358 10.30 -1.56 -7.79
CA THR A 358 10.21 -2.47 -8.93
C THR A 358 9.19 -3.56 -8.61
N PRO A 359 8.01 -3.59 -9.25
CA PRO A 359 7.00 -4.62 -8.99
C PRO A 359 7.43 -5.99 -9.49
N ASP A 360 7.09 -7.02 -8.74
CA ASP A 360 7.14 -8.43 -9.11
C ASP A 360 5.78 -9.06 -8.75
N THR A 361 4.89 -9.13 -9.74
CA THR A 361 3.49 -9.53 -9.56
C THR A 361 3.10 -10.68 -10.48
N PRO A 362 2.21 -11.59 -10.06
CA PRO A 362 1.82 -12.76 -10.87
C PRO A 362 0.96 -12.39 -12.09
N VAL A 363 0.53 -11.13 -12.21
CA VAL A 363 -0.31 -10.60 -13.28
C VAL A 363 0.19 -9.25 -13.77
N ASP A 364 -0.19 -8.87 -15.00
CA ASP A 364 0.19 -7.59 -15.60
C ASP A 364 -0.47 -6.40 -14.89
N LEU A 365 0.32 -5.36 -14.67
CA LEU A 365 -0.14 -4.10 -14.06
C LEU A 365 -0.63 -3.12 -15.14
N PRO A 366 -1.71 -2.37 -14.88
CA PRO A 366 -2.19 -1.33 -15.79
C PRO A 366 -1.23 -0.14 -15.83
N GLN A 367 -1.36 0.69 -16.87
CA GLN A 367 -0.68 1.99 -16.88
C GLN A 367 -1.25 2.93 -15.81
N CYS A 368 -0.33 3.62 -15.15
CA CYS A 368 -0.62 4.54 -14.06
C CYS A 368 0.06 5.88 -14.38
N ILE A 369 -0.68 6.81 -15.00
CA ILE A 369 -0.13 8.07 -15.55
C ILE A 369 -0.89 9.32 -15.09
N SER A 370 -2.03 9.16 -14.42
CA SER A 370 -2.84 10.28 -13.99
C SER A 370 -2.15 11.04 -12.85
N MET A 371 -2.33 12.36 -12.84
CA MET A 371 -1.93 13.24 -11.75
C MET A 371 -3.14 13.88 -11.05
N ASN A 372 -4.37 13.57 -11.49
CA ASN A 372 -5.57 14.27 -11.01
C ASN A 372 -5.76 14.11 -9.50
N ASP A 373 -5.58 12.89 -8.98
CA ASP A 373 -5.70 12.60 -7.54
C ASP A 373 -4.36 12.49 -6.82
N ASN A 374 -3.27 12.89 -7.49
CA ASN A 374 -2.00 13.06 -6.81
C ASN A 374 -2.15 14.08 -5.67
N TYR A 375 -1.66 13.74 -4.48
CA TYR A 375 -1.80 14.58 -3.29
C TYR A 375 -1.41 16.03 -3.55
N TYR A 376 -0.25 16.28 -4.15
CA TYR A 376 0.24 17.65 -4.34
C TYR A 376 -0.58 18.43 -5.37
N VAL A 377 -1.20 17.75 -6.33
CA VAL A 377 -2.14 18.39 -7.27
C VAL A 377 -3.44 18.76 -6.55
N ARG A 378 -4.01 17.81 -5.81
CA ARG A 378 -5.26 18.00 -5.06
C ARG A 378 -5.16 19.06 -3.96
N GLU A 379 -4.00 19.17 -3.31
CA GLU A 379 -3.75 20.14 -2.25
C GLU A 379 -3.17 21.47 -2.77
N GLY A 380 -3.05 21.64 -4.09
CA GLY A 380 -2.54 22.88 -4.70
C GLY A 380 -1.04 23.13 -4.49
N ALA A 381 -0.31 22.11 -4.04
CA ALA A 381 1.11 22.12 -3.69
C ALA A 381 2.05 21.67 -4.83
N TYR A 382 1.52 21.40 -6.03
CA TYR A 382 2.28 21.04 -7.23
C TYR A 382 2.60 22.25 -8.12
N PHE A 383 3.87 22.47 -8.45
CA PHE A 383 4.36 23.67 -9.14
C PHE A 383 5.17 23.32 -10.39
N THR A 384 4.83 23.95 -11.50
CA THR A 384 5.58 23.88 -12.77
C THR A 384 6.55 25.06 -12.95
N ALA A 385 6.42 26.09 -12.11
CA ALA A 385 7.29 27.25 -12.02
C ALA A 385 7.08 27.93 -10.66
N VAL A 386 7.98 28.85 -10.30
CA VAL A 386 7.81 29.68 -9.10
C VAL A 386 6.60 30.59 -9.27
N ASP A 387 5.65 30.49 -8.33
CA ASP A 387 4.46 31.34 -8.24
C ASP A 387 4.29 31.82 -6.80
N GLU A 388 4.67 33.07 -6.54
CA GLU A 388 4.65 33.68 -5.21
C GLU A 388 3.23 33.75 -4.62
N GLY A 389 2.21 33.97 -5.46
CA GLY A 389 0.82 34.06 -5.00
C GLY A 389 0.29 32.70 -4.54
N ARG A 390 0.58 31.64 -5.31
CA ARG A 390 0.23 30.27 -4.94
C ARG A 390 1.02 29.78 -3.73
N LEU A 391 2.31 30.08 -3.64
CA LEU A 391 3.12 29.78 -2.45
C LEU A 391 2.55 30.49 -1.22
N SER A 392 2.27 31.79 -1.31
CA SER A 392 1.69 32.53 -0.19
C SER A 392 0.36 31.93 0.27
N SER A 393 -0.49 31.50 -0.67
CA SER A 393 -1.79 30.89 -0.34
C SER A 393 -1.60 29.52 0.33
N LEU A 394 -0.73 28.66 -0.20
CA LEU A 394 -0.44 27.34 0.35
C LEU A 394 0.04 27.43 1.80
N PHE A 395 1.02 28.29 2.07
CA PHE A 395 1.56 28.48 3.41
C PHE A 395 0.52 29.09 4.37
N ALA A 396 -0.31 30.03 3.91
CA ALA A 396 -1.37 30.61 4.73
C ALA A 396 -2.44 29.57 5.11
N THR A 397 -2.92 28.80 4.13
CA THR A 397 -3.89 27.71 4.37
C THR A 397 -3.36 26.67 5.34
N ALA A 398 -2.09 26.29 5.21
CA ALA A 398 -1.49 25.32 6.13
C ALA A 398 -1.44 25.84 7.58
N ARG A 399 -1.18 27.14 7.81
CA ARG A 399 -1.27 27.75 9.15
C ARG A 399 -2.70 27.82 9.67
N GLU A 400 -3.65 28.21 8.83
CA GLU A 400 -5.07 28.26 9.21
C GLU A 400 -5.60 26.89 9.63
N GLN A 401 -5.08 25.83 9.02
CA GLN A 401 -5.40 24.44 9.35
C GLN A 401 -4.55 23.87 10.51
N GLY A 402 -3.61 24.65 11.06
CA GLY A 402 -2.73 24.22 12.14
C GLY A 402 -1.80 23.07 11.74
N ARG A 403 -1.37 23.00 10.48
CA ARG A 403 -0.40 22.00 10.02
C ARG A 403 1.00 22.34 10.55
N ASP A 404 1.75 21.34 10.98
CA ASP A 404 3.14 21.51 11.43
C ASP A 404 4.12 21.66 10.25
N PHE A 405 3.72 21.22 9.06
CA PHE A 405 4.57 21.21 7.87
C PHE A 405 3.84 21.64 6.60
N VAL A 406 4.60 22.22 5.67
CA VAL A 406 4.20 22.47 4.28
C VAL A 406 5.21 21.83 3.36
N THR A 407 4.72 21.01 2.43
CA THR A 407 5.56 20.39 1.39
C THR A 407 5.16 20.93 0.03
N VAL A 408 6.15 21.34 -0.74
CA VAL A 408 6.02 21.81 -2.12
C VAL A 408 6.60 20.77 -3.05
N LYS A 409 5.89 20.42 -4.12
CA LYS A 409 6.37 19.50 -5.17
C LYS A 409 6.56 20.22 -6.49
N ALA A 410 7.69 20.01 -7.14
CA ALA A 410 7.95 20.50 -8.48
C ALA A 410 7.61 19.47 -9.56
N SER A 411 7.31 19.94 -10.78
CA SER A 411 6.99 19.06 -11.90
C SER A 411 8.18 18.28 -12.45
N ASP A 412 9.35 18.88 -12.39
CA ASP A 412 10.58 18.38 -13.00
C ASP A 412 11.81 19.03 -12.34
N ALA A 413 13.00 18.58 -12.73
CA ALA A 413 14.26 19.05 -12.19
C ALA A 413 14.51 20.57 -12.39
N ALA A 414 13.99 21.17 -13.46
CA ALA A 414 14.18 22.60 -13.72
C ALA A 414 13.30 23.44 -12.79
N ALA A 415 12.02 23.11 -12.70
CA ALA A 415 11.09 23.73 -11.75
C ALA A 415 11.57 23.55 -10.30
N TYR A 416 12.13 22.38 -9.98
CA TYR A 416 12.69 22.09 -8.66
C TYR A 416 13.89 22.97 -8.33
N ALA A 417 14.84 23.12 -9.26
CA ALA A 417 16.00 23.99 -9.08
C ALA A 417 15.59 25.47 -8.91
N ASP A 418 14.60 25.93 -9.67
CA ASP A 418 14.08 27.29 -9.54
C ASP A 418 13.38 27.52 -8.19
N LEU A 419 12.59 26.55 -7.70
CA LEU A 419 11.97 26.60 -6.38
C LEU A 419 13.02 26.60 -5.26
N LYS A 420 14.06 25.75 -5.34
CA LYS A 420 15.17 25.72 -4.39
C LYS A 420 15.86 27.08 -4.32
N ARG A 421 16.23 27.64 -5.47
CA ARG A 421 16.85 28.96 -5.56
C ARG A 421 15.97 30.04 -4.92
N TYR A 422 14.70 30.10 -5.29
CA TYR A 422 13.78 31.11 -4.78
C TYR A 422 13.51 30.95 -3.27
N LEU A 423 13.15 29.76 -2.80
CA LEU A 423 12.75 29.53 -1.41
C LEU A 423 13.95 29.54 -0.45
N LEU A 424 15.06 28.89 -0.83
CA LEU A 424 16.19 28.63 0.05
C LEU A 424 17.33 29.64 -0.14
N GLU A 425 17.85 29.79 -1.37
CA GLU A 425 19.02 30.65 -1.64
C GLU A 425 18.68 32.15 -1.52
N GLU A 426 17.56 32.55 -2.14
CA GLU A 426 17.01 33.91 -2.05
C GLU A 426 16.24 34.14 -0.73
N GLN A 427 16.13 33.12 0.12
CA GLN A 427 15.50 33.18 1.44
C GLN A 427 14.05 33.67 1.43
N ARG A 428 13.31 33.45 0.33
CA ARG A 428 11.91 33.89 0.21
C ARG A 428 10.97 33.09 1.11
N VAL A 429 11.36 31.91 1.57
CA VAL A 429 10.53 31.13 2.52
C VAL A 429 10.16 31.92 3.79
N PHE A 430 11.04 32.80 4.28
CA PHE A 430 10.79 33.59 5.48
C PHE A 430 9.65 34.61 5.32
N SER A 431 9.36 35.08 4.10
CA SER A 431 8.20 35.94 3.87
C SER A 431 6.87 35.19 3.98
N PHE A 432 6.90 33.87 3.81
CA PHE A 432 5.71 33.04 3.98
C PHE A 432 5.55 32.59 5.42
N ILE A 433 6.62 32.16 6.11
CA ILE A 433 6.55 31.58 7.46
C ILE A 433 6.26 32.60 8.57
N GLY A 434 6.67 33.86 8.39
CA GLY A 434 6.47 34.88 9.41
C GLY A 434 7.38 34.60 10.61
N THR A 435 8.58 35.18 10.62
CA THR A 435 9.46 35.04 11.77
C THR A 435 8.89 35.86 12.92
N GLY A 436 8.40 35.22 13.99
CA GLY A 436 8.22 35.89 15.27
C GLY A 436 9.48 36.64 15.67
N GLU A 437 9.36 37.72 16.45
CA GLU A 437 10.48 38.60 16.83
C GLU A 437 11.63 37.81 17.50
N GLY A 438 12.60 37.37 16.71
CA GLY A 438 13.75 36.60 17.17
C GLY A 438 14.28 35.75 16.03
N THR A 439 15.59 35.84 15.79
CA THR A 439 16.39 35.18 14.74
C THR A 439 15.87 33.79 14.31
N GLY A 440 14.90 33.76 13.40
CA GLY A 440 14.24 32.53 12.98
C GLY A 440 15.14 31.72 12.05
N SER A 441 15.52 30.53 12.48
CA SER A 441 15.98 29.46 11.59
C SER A 441 14.77 28.61 11.23
N ILE A 442 14.64 28.23 9.95
CA ILE A 442 13.62 27.28 9.49
C ILE A 442 14.33 25.96 9.17
N SER A 443 13.75 24.86 9.63
CA SER A 443 14.15 23.51 9.24
C SER A 443 13.39 23.09 7.99
N TYR A 444 14.09 22.45 7.06
CA TYR A 444 13.52 21.95 5.81
C TYR A 444 14.14 20.62 5.43
N TRP A 445 13.45 19.88 4.57
CA TRP A 445 13.85 18.57 4.05
C TRP A 445 13.61 18.53 2.56
N GLU A 446 14.50 17.85 1.85
CA GLU A 446 14.49 17.74 0.41
C GLU A 446 14.40 16.27 0.01
N ASN A 447 13.62 15.99 -1.02
CA ASN A 447 13.61 14.71 -1.70
C ASN A 447 13.89 14.96 -3.18
N ASP A 448 15.16 14.91 -3.54
CA ASP A 448 15.62 15.20 -4.90
C ASP A 448 15.08 14.20 -5.93
N ASN A 449 14.74 12.97 -5.52
CA ASN A 449 14.16 11.97 -6.41
C ASN A 449 12.71 12.28 -6.80
N LEU A 450 11.95 12.85 -5.85
CA LEU A 450 10.52 13.18 -6.04
C LEU A 450 10.25 14.67 -6.21
N TYR A 451 11.31 15.48 -6.21
CA TYR A 451 11.30 16.94 -6.36
C TYR A 451 10.43 17.64 -5.31
N THR A 452 10.54 17.22 -4.05
CA THR A 452 9.77 17.81 -2.95
C THR A 452 10.65 18.53 -1.93
N ILE A 453 10.13 19.64 -1.38
CA ILE A 453 10.75 20.41 -0.31
C ILE A 453 9.73 20.59 0.80
N SER A 454 10.01 20.10 1.99
CA SER A 454 9.17 20.21 3.18
C SER A 454 9.73 21.26 4.13
N PHE A 455 8.87 22.10 4.69
CA PHE A 455 9.21 23.16 5.64
C PHE A 455 8.41 23.00 6.92
N ASN A 456 9.06 23.16 8.07
CA ASN A 456 8.39 23.27 9.37
C ASN A 456 7.76 24.67 9.51
N LEU A 457 6.52 24.75 10.00
CA LEU A 457 5.70 25.97 10.05
C LEU A 457 5.77 26.78 11.35
#